data_AF-A0A3D5UVA0-F1
#
_entry.id   AF-A0A3D5UVA0-F1
#
_cell.length_a   1.000
_cell.length_b   1.000
_cell.length_c   1.000
_cell.angle_alpha   90.00
_cell.angle_beta   90.00
_cell.angle_gamma   90.00
#
_symmetry.space_group_name_H-M   'P 1'
#
loop_
_entity.id
_entity.type
_entity.pdbx_description
1 polymer ?
#
loop_
_entity_poly.entity_id
_entity_poly.type
_entity_poly.pdbx_seq_one_letter_code
_entity_poly.pdbx_strand_id
1 'polypeptide(L)'
;LASSATQAATAASDLRIKLAVGGPIEGFAPYDTLVARESGANIDDPIIGSQMLYTSGTTGHPKGVYRGSAPAVSSLFSKMVETARFNNGTDLAMVTGPLYHAAPLSLNLLLPLSAGVGAMLMDKWDAEEMLRLVDRHRITHTHVVPTMLHRILLLPPEVRAKYDLSTLRWILHGAAPCPVHVKRETIEWLGPVVFEYYGATEG
;
A
#
# COMPACT_ATOMS: atom_id res chain seq x y z
N LEU A 1 -0.66 11.82 19.96
CA LEU A 1 -1.81 11.00 19.51
C LEU A 1 -3.01 11.14 20.46
N ALA A 2 -2.89 10.79 21.74
CA ALA A 2 -3.99 10.92 22.71
C ALA A 2 -4.57 12.36 22.80
N SER A 3 -3.71 13.38 22.86
CA SER A 3 -4.14 14.79 22.89
C SER A 3 -4.94 15.21 21.65
N SER A 4 -4.49 14.80 20.46
CA SER A 4 -5.20 15.05 19.19
C SER A 4 -6.56 14.36 19.14
N ALA A 5 -6.66 13.14 19.66
CA ALA A 5 -7.93 12.40 19.73
C ALA A 5 -8.94 13.10 20.65
N THR A 6 -8.51 13.56 21.83
CA THR A 6 -9.37 14.31 22.76
C THR A 6 -9.84 15.65 22.18
N GLN A 7 -8.95 16.36 21.49
CA GLN A 7 -9.29 17.62 20.82
C GLN A 7 -10.33 17.39 19.71
N ALA A 8 -10.13 16.38 18.85
CA ALA A 8 -11.07 16.03 17.79
C ALA A 8 -12.44 15.63 18.37
N ALA A 9 -12.46 14.86 19.47
CA ALA A 9 -13.70 14.47 20.13
C ALA A 9 -14.49 15.67 20.70
N THR A 10 -13.80 16.72 21.13
CA THR A 10 -14.44 17.95 21.64
C THR A 10 -15.06 18.78 20.51
N ALA A 11 -14.47 18.72 19.31
CA ALA A 11 -14.95 19.46 18.13
C ALA A 11 -16.08 18.75 17.38
N ALA A 12 -16.38 17.49 17.69
CA ALA A 12 -17.38 16.68 16.98
C ALA A 12 -18.70 16.61 17.76
N SER A 13 -19.65 17.50 17.45
CA SER A 13 -20.96 17.58 18.13
C SER A 13 -21.83 16.32 18.00
N ASP A 14 -21.65 15.56 16.92
CA ASP A 14 -22.43 14.34 16.62
C ASP A 14 -21.66 13.04 16.96
N LEU A 15 -20.60 13.13 17.77
CA LEU A 15 -19.77 11.99 18.12
C LEU A 15 -20.56 10.96 18.95
N ARG A 16 -20.76 9.76 18.39
CA ARG A 16 -21.50 8.67 19.06
C ARG A 16 -20.62 7.72 19.87
N ILE A 17 -19.36 7.54 19.48
CA ILE A 17 -18.47 6.55 20.09
C ILE A 17 -17.02 7.04 20.09
N LYS A 18 -16.29 6.69 21.15
CA LYS A 18 -14.86 6.97 21.33
C LYS A 18 -14.15 5.66 21.61
N LEU A 19 -13.27 5.23 20.71
CA LEU A 19 -12.55 3.96 20.79
C LEU A 19 -11.04 4.19 20.85
N ALA A 20 -10.36 3.49 21.77
CA ALA A 20 -8.91 3.49 21.88
C ALA A 20 -8.34 2.14 21.41
N VAL A 21 -7.34 2.19 20.52
CA VAL A 21 -6.66 1.03 19.95
C VAL A 21 -5.19 1.07 20.38
N GLY A 22 -4.63 -0.07 20.83
CA GLY A 22 -3.21 -0.16 21.18
C GLY A 22 -2.81 0.51 22.52
N GLY A 23 -3.79 0.83 23.37
CA GLY A 23 -3.56 1.39 24.72
C GLY A 23 -4.74 2.23 25.21
N PRO A 24 -4.82 2.53 26.51
CA PRO A 24 -5.91 3.34 27.06
C PRO A 24 -5.76 4.82 26.67
N ILE A 25 -6.88 5.46 26.38
CA ILE A 25 -7.03 6.92 26.28
C ILE A 25 -8.17 7.32 27.20
N GLU A 26 -7.95 8.30 28.07
CA GLU A 26 -8.96 8.73 29.04
C GLU A 26 -10.26 9.16 28.35
N GLY A 27 -11.39 8.59 28.80
CA GLY A 27 -12.70 8.86 28.22
C GLY A 27 -12.97 8.15 26.88
N PHE A 28 -12.11 7.23 26.44
CA PHE A 28 -12.34 6.35 25.28
C PHE A 28 -12.52 4.90 25.75
N ALA A 29 -13.44 4.18 25.15
CA ALA A 29 -13.63 2.76 25.41
C ALA A 29 -12.52 1.93 24.74
N PRO A 30 -11.99 0.88 25.39
CA PRO A 30 -11.01 -0.01 24.75
C PRO A 30 -11.65 -0.76 23.58
N TYR A 31 -11.05 -0.65 22.39
CA TYR A 31 -11.53 -1.28 21.17
C TYR A 31 -11.66 -2.81 21.32
N ASP A 32 -10.61 -3.46 21.82
CA ASP A 32 -10.56 -4.93 21.95
C ASP A 32 -11.66 -5.47 22.87
N THR A 33 -12.05 -4.70 23.90
CA THR A 33 -13.14 -5.09 24.82
C THR A 33 -14.52 -5.02 24.16
N LEU A 34 -14.72 -4.06 23.26
CA LEU A 34 -15.99 -3.92 22.55
C LEU A 34 -16.11 -4.96 21.44
N VAL A 35 -15.06 -5.14 20.64
CA VAL A 35 -15.07 -6.13 19.55
C VAL A 35 -15.19 -7.56 20.06
N ALA A 36 -14.61 -7.88 21.23
CA ALA A 36 -14.74 -9.22 21.83
C ALA A 36 -16.19 -9.62 22.17
N ARG A 37 -17.14 -8.69 22.16
CA ARG A 37 -18.57 -8.96 22.40
C ARG A 37 -19.34 -9.25 21.11
N GLU A 38 -18.76 -8.90 19.96
CA GLU A 38 -19.37 -9.11 18.66
C GLU A 38 -19.14 -10.54 18.16
N SER A 39 -20.03 -11.03 17.30
CA SER A 39 -19.87 -12.35 16.68
C SER A 39 -18.64 -12.37 15.75
N GLY A 40 -17.81 -13.41 15.88
CA GLY A 40 -16.74 -13.69 14.91
C GLY A 40 -17.20 -14.48 13.68
N ALA A 41 -18.50 -14.77 13.57
CA ALA A 41 -19.06 -15.43 12.39
C ALA A 41 -19.01 -14.51 11.16
N ASN A 42 -18.96 -15.11 9.98
CA ASN A 42 -19.12 -14.35 8.74
C ASN A 42 -20.49 -13.67 8.71
N ILE A 43 -20.53 -12.43 8.23
CA ILE A 43 -21.79 -11.75 7.95
C ILE A 43 -22.48 -12.41 6.76
N ASP A 44 -23.82 -12.43 6.80
CA ASP A 44 -24.62 -12.83 5.65
C ASP A 44 -24.47 -11.77 4.53
N ASP A 45 -24.27 -12.24 3.29
CA ASP A 45 -24.09 -11.39 2.08
C ASP A 45 -23.04 -10.27 2.21
N PRO A 46 -21.74 -10.62 2.38
CA PRO A 46 -20.70 -9.62 2.54
C PRO A 46 -20.52 -8.77 1.27
N ILE A 47 -20.75 -7.47 1.39
CA ILE A 47 -20.41 -6.50 0.34
C ILE A 47 -19.00 -5.93 0.56
N ILE A 48 -18.30 -5.65 -0.54
CA ILE A 48 -17.03 -4.93 -0.49
C ILE A 48 -17.30 -3.49 -0.05
N GLY A 49 -16.72 -3.10 1.09
CA GLY A 49 -16.79 -1.73 1.60
C GLY A 49 -16.06 -0.73 0.72
N SER A 50 -16.17 0.56 1.05
CA SER A 50 -15.41 1.63 0.38
C SER A 50 -14.32 2.20 1.28
N GLN A 51 -13.41 2.95 0.66
CA GLN A 51 -12.31 3.60 1.36
C GLN A 51 -12.57 5.10 1.46
N MET A 52 -12.10 5.68 2.56
CA MET A 52 -11.98 7.13 2.72
C MET A 52 -10.52 7.46 3.02
N LEU A 53 -9.80 7.88 1.99
CA LEU A 53 -8.41 8.31 2.11
C LEU A 53 -8.33 9.83 2.20
N TYR A 54 -7.40 10.33 3.00
CA TYR A 54 -7.18 11.77 3.12
C TYR A 54 -6.07 12.23 2.18
N THR A 55 -6.35 13.28 1.42
CA THR A 55 -5.35 13.99 0.62
C THR A 55 -5.04 15.33 1.25
N SER A 56 -3.86 15.89 1.00
CA SER A 56 -3.47 17.21 1.54
C SER A 56 -4.41 18.34 1.08
N GLY A 57 -5.11 18.15 -0.05
CA GLY A 57 -5.93 19.17 -0.69
C GLY A 57 -5.09 20.36 -1.19
N THR A 58 -5.62 21.14 -2.13
CA THR A 58 -4.97 22.38 -2.60
C THR A 58 -5.08 23.54 -1.62
N THR A 59 -5.93 23.41 -0.60
CA THR A 59 -6.31 24.48 0.34
C THR A 59 -5.70 24.29 1.74
N GLY A 60 -4.74 23.39 1.91
CA GLY A 60 -3.99 23.16 3.16
C GLY A 60 -4.69 22.29 4.22
N HIS A 61 -6.02 22.19 4.19
CA HIS A 61 -6.77 21.25 5.04
C HIS A 61 -6.96 19.90 4.33
N PRO A 62 -6.62 18.77 5.00
CA PRO A 62 -6.83 17.46 4.43
C PRO A 62 -8.29 17.20 4.08
N LYS A 63 -8.54 16.71 2.86
CA LYS A 63 -9.88 16.37 2.38
C LYS A 63 -10.02 14.86 2.32
N GLY A 64 -11.08 14.34 2.94
CA GLY A 64 -11.42 12.92 2.83
C GLY A 64 -12.09 12.63 1.49
N VAL A 65 -11.48 11.77 0.69
CA VAL A 65 -12.05 11.28 -0.56
C VAL A 65 -12.98 10.12 -0.23
N TYR A 66 -14.26 10.43 0.01
CA TYR A 66 -15.29 9.43 0.28
C TYR A 66 -15.85 8.86 -1.03
N ARG A 67 -15.91 7.53 -1.12
CA ARG A 67 -16.63 6.81 -2.18
C ARG A 67 -17.82 6.09 -1.54
N GLY A 68 -19.04 6.38 -1.96
CA GLY A 68 -20.25 5.80 -1.35
C GLY A 68 -20.42 4.29 -1.57
N SER A 69 -19.75 3.75 -2.59
CA SER A 69 -19.68 2.33 -2.91
C SER A 69 -18.31 2.01 -3.51
N ALA A 70 -17.94 0.74 -3.56
CA ALA A 70 -16.77 0.31 -4.32
C ALA A 70 -16.95 0.74 -5.80
N PRO A 71 -16.00 1.48 -6.38
CA PRO A 71 -16.09 1.86 -7.79
C PRO A 71 -16.04 0.62 -8.68
N ALA A 72 -16.66 0.70 -9.85
CA ALA A 72 -16.50 -0.34 -10.86
C ALA A 72 -15.01 -0.53 -11.20
N VAL A 73 -14.63 -1.75 -11.57
CA VAL A 73 -13.27 -2.06 -11.99
C VAL A 73 -12.92 -1.20 -13.22
N SER A 74 -11.93 -0.33 -13.08
CA SER A 74 -11.48 0.53 -14.18
C SER A 74 -10.67 -0.26 -15.21
N SER A 75 -10.64 0.21 -16.46
CA SER A 75 -9.80 -0.39 -17.51
C SER A 75 -8.31 -0.40 -17.14
N LEU A 76 -7.86 0.63 -16.41
CA LEU A 76 -6.50 0.69 -15.88
C LEU A 76 -6.25 -0.45 -14.89
N PHE A 77 -7.17 -0.70 -13.97
CA PHE A 77 -7.06 -1.81 -13.02
C PHE A 77 -7.03 -3.16 -13.74
N SER A 78 -7.92 -3.37 -14.73
CA SER A 78 -7.89 -4.57 -15.56
C SER A 78 -6.55 -4.76 -16.25
N LYS A 79 -5.94 -3.69 -16.76
CA LYS A 79 -4.61 -3.75 -17.39
C LYS A 79 -3.49 -4.05 -16.38
N MET A 80 -3.59 -3.52 -15.16
CA MET A 80 -2.64 -3.85 -14.08
C MET A 80 -2.71 -5.34 -13.73
N VAL A 81 -3.90 -5.91 -13.59
CA VAL A 81 -4.07 -7.36 -13.34
C VAL A 81 -3.50 -8.18 -14.51
N GLU A 82 -3.81 -7.80 -15.75
CA GLU A 82 -3.33 -8.48 -16.96
C GLU A 82 -1.80 -8.48 -17.06
N THR A 83 -1.16 -7.34 -16.76
CA THR A 83 0.30 -7.20 -16.85
C THR A 83 1.03 -7.81 -15.66
N ALA A 84 0.43 -7.80 -14.47
CA ALA A 84 0.98 -8.46 -13.29
C ALA A 84 1.08 -9.98 -13.49
N ARG A 85 0.10 -10.59 -14.18
CA ARG A 85 0.06 -12.05 -14.39
C ARG A 85 0.22 -12.81 -13.07
N PHE A 86 -0.59 -12.41 -12.10
CA PHE A 86 -0.63 -13.05 -10.79
C PHE A 86 -0.92 -14.54 -10.93
N ASN A 87 -0.17 -15.34 -10.20
CA ASN A 87 -0.38 -16.76 -9.98
C ASN A 87 -0.64 -16.99 -8.49
N ASN A 88 -1.88 -17.37 -8.18
CA ASN A 88 -2.28 -17.66 -6.81
C ASN A 88 -1.47 -18.85 -6.24
N GLY A 89 -1.19 -18.80 -4.94
CA GLY A 89 -0.44 -19.85 -4.24
C GLY A 89 1.09 -19.83 -4.42
N THR A 90 1.64 -19.22 -5.49
CA THR A 90 3.10 -19.10 -5.67
C THR A 90 3.64 -17.68 -5.48
N ASP A 91 2.79 -16.68 -5.71
CA ASP A 91 3.23 -15.30 -5.66
C ASP A 91 3.19 -14.67 -4.28
N LEU A 92 4.06 -13.69 -4.12
CA LEU A 92 4.12 -12.85 -2.93
C LEU A 92 4.42 -11.41 -3.35
N ALA A 93 3.53 -10.50 -2.98
CA ALA A 93 3.73 -9.07 -3.16
C ALA A 93 4.43 -8.46 -1.96
N MET A 94 5.29 -7.46 -2.16
CA MET A 94 5.84 -6.66 -1.06
C MET A 94 5.09 -5.34 -0.93
N VAL A 95 4.76 -4.95 0.29
CA VAL A 95 4.25 -3.62 0.65
C VAL A 95 5.42 -2.76 1.10
N THR A 96 5.77 -1.76 0.28
CA THR A 96 6.95 -0.90 0.44
C THR A 96 6.62 0.46 1.05
N GLY A 97 5.34 0.78 1.20
CA GLY A 97 4.88 2.07 1.70
C GLY A 97 3.73 1.95 2.70
N PRO A 98 3.46 3.03 3.46
CA PRO A 98 2.40 3.01 4.46
C PRO A 98 1.01 2.80 3.85
N LEU A 99 0.22 1.90 4.43
CA LEU A 99 -1.12 1.52 3.95
C LEU A 99 -2.19 2.60 4.13
N TYR A 100 -1.88 3.72 4.80
CA TYR A 100 -2.76 4.89 4.81
C TYR A 100 -2.65 5.75 3.54
N HIS A 101 -1.71 5.43 2.63
CA HIS A 101 -1.61 6.05 1.32
C HIS A 101 -2.30 5.19 0.24
N ALA A 102 -2.86 5.86 -0.77
CA ALA A 102 -3.64 5.23 -1.84
C ALA A 102 -2.85 4.16 -2.62
N ALA A 103 -1.63 4.47 -3.07
CA ALA A 103 -0.88 3.56 -3.92
C ALA A 103 -0.41 2.30 -3.18
N PRO A 104 0.21 2.37 -1.98
CA PRO A 104 0.55 1.15 -1.24
C PRO A 104 -0.66 0.31 -0.85
N LEU A 105 -1.75 0.94 -0.40
CA LEU A 105 -2.98 0.22 -0.07
C LEU A 105 -3.56 -0.52 -1.27
N SER A 106 -3.75 0.19 -2.38
CA SER A 106 -4.41 -0.38 -3.56
C SER A 106 -3.51 -1.34 -4.33
N LEU A 107 -2.23 -1.01 -4.52
CA LEU A 107 -1.35 -1.70 -5.47
C LEU A 107 -0.43 -2.73 -4.82
N ASN A 108 0.05 -2.50 -3.59
CA ASN A 108 0.87 -3.49 -2.89
C ASN A 108 0.03 -4.51 -2.11
N LEU A 109 -1.16 -4.14 -1.63
CA LEU A 109 -1.97 -4.98 -0.76
C LEU A 109 -3.25 -5.48 -1.45
N LEU A 110 -4.18 -4.60 -1.80
CA LEU A 110 -5.51 -5.03 -2.22
C LEU A 110 -5.52 -5.69 -3.60
N LEU A 111 -4.75 -5.17 -4.56
CA LEU A 111 -4.65 -5.75 -5.90
C LEU A 111 -4.13 -7.21 -5.85
N PRO A 112 -2.98 -7.52 -5.21
CA PRO A 112 -2.53 -8.90 -5.04
C PRO A 112 -3.55 -9.77 -4.28
N LEU A 113 -4.10 -9.28 -3.17
CA LEU A 113 -5.08 -10.06 -2.39
C LEU A 113 -6.34 -10.39 -3.20
N SER A 114 -6.80 -9.47 -4.05
CA SER A 114 -7.94 -9.72 -4.95
C SER A 114 -7.69 -10.85 -5.96
N ALA A 115 -6.42 -11.14 -6.25
CA ALA A 115 -5.98 -12.24 -7.11
C ALA A 115 -5.56 -13.50 -6.32
N GLY A 116 -5.76 -13.55 -5.00
CA GLY A 116 -5.32 -14.67 -4.15
C GLY A 116 -3.80 -14.74 -3.92
N VAL A 117 -3.11 -13.60 -4.09
CA VAL A 117 -1.67 -13.47 -3.88
C VAL A 117 -1.40 -12.87 -2.50
N GLY A 118 -0.48 -13.48 -1.74
CA GLY A 118 -0.10 -13.00 -0.42
C GLY A 118 0.63 -11.66 -0.46
N ALA A 119 0.69 -10.97 0.67
CA ALA A 119 1.44 -9.72 0.82
C ALA A 119 2.38 -9.77 2.04
N MET A 120 3.61 -9.29 1.85
CA MET A 120 4.61 -9.09 2.90
C MET A 120 4.76 -7.61 3.20
N LEU A 121 4.52 -7.21 4.46
CA LEU A 121 4.64 -5.83 4.89
C LEU A 121 6.07 -5.51 5.33
N MET A 122 6.66 -4.50 4.72
CA MET A 122 7.92 -3.91 5.16
C MET A 122 7.61 -2.80 6.18
N ASP A 123 8.10 -2.95 7.42
CA ASP A 123 7.81 -2.00 8.51
C ASP A 123 8.30 -0.57 8.20
N LYS A 124 9.57 -0.48 7.78
CA LYS A 124 10.17 0.77 7.32
C LYS A 124 10.96 0.51 6.05
N TRP A 125 10.71 1.32 5.02
CA TRP A 125 11.41 1.17 3.76
C TRP A 125 12.89 1.57 3.84
N ASP A 126 13.74 0.70 3.34
CA ASP A 126 15.17 0.89 3.12
C ASP A 126 15.58 0.18 1.81
N ALA A 127 16.56 0.76 1.11
CA ALA A 127 16.93 0.30 -0.23
C ALA A 127 17.61 -1.07 -0.21
N GLU A 128 18.59 -1.30 0.66
CA GLU A 128 19.29 -2.59 0.72
C GLU A 128 18.40 -3.65 1.37
N GLU A 129 17.66 -3.29 2.41
CA GLU A 129 16.74 -4.21 3.08
C GLU A 129 15.64 -4.71 2.14
N MET A 130 15.14 -3.86 1.23
CA MET A 130 14.20 -4.29 0.20
C MET A 130 14.81 -5.39 -0.68
N LEU A 131 16.07 -5.24 -1.13
CA LEU A 131 16.74 -6.26 -1.95
C LEU A 131 16.92 -7.57 -1.17
N ARG A 132 17.34 -7.47 0.09
CA ARG A 132 17.49 -8.62 0.98
C ARG A 132 16.18 -9.37 1.20
N LEU A 133 15.07 -8.64 1.37
CA LEU A 133 13.74 -9.23 1.56
C LEU A 133 13.20 -9.84 0.28
N VAL A 134 13.49 -9.25 -0.88
CA VAL A 134 13.14 -9.83 -2.18
C VAL A 134 13.77 -11.21 -2.34
N ASP A 135 15.08 -11.30 -2.13
CA ASP A 135 15.83 -12.57 -2.24
C ASP A 135 15.32 -13.60 -1.22
N ARG A 136 15.30 -13.22 0.06
CA ARG A 136 14.91 -14.10 1.16
C ARG A 136 13.49 -14.66 1.02
N HIS A 137 12.55 -13.83 0.62
CA HIS A 137 11.13 -14.20 0.57
C HIS A 137 10.63 -14.47 -0.85
N ARG A 138 11.53 -14.47 -1.83
CA ARG A 138 11.24 -14.74 -3.24
C ARG A 138 10.11 -13.87 -3.76
N ILE A 139 10.14 -12.58 -3.42
CA ILE A 139 9.10 -11.61 -3.75
C ILE A 139 8.96 -11.52 -5.27
N THR A 140 7.72 -11.52 -5.75
CA THR A 140 7.43 -11.55 -7.18
C THR A 140 6.87 -10.24 -7.72
N HIS A 141 6.14 -9.51 -6.87
CA HIS A 141 5.47 -8.27 -7.25
C HIS A 141 5.72 -7.17 -6.24
N THR A 142 5.81 -5.93 -6.72
CA THR A 142 5.76 -4.77 -5.85
C THR A 142 5.35 -3.52 -6.62
N HIS A 143 4.86 -2.54 -5.88
CA HIS A 143 4.77 -1.16 -6.28
C HIS A 143 5.80 -0.32 -5.51
N VAL A 144 6.45 0.64 -6.17
CA VAL A 144 7.42 1.58 -5.59
C VAL A 144 7.24 2.99 -6.16
N VAL A 145 7.86 4.00 -5.54
CA VAL A 145 7.90 5.37 -6.09
C VAL A 145 9.25 5.64 -6.76
N PRO A 146 9.36 6.62 -7.70
CA PRO A 146 10.63 6.92 -8.38
C PRO A 146 11.82 7.18 -7.45
N THR A 147 11.58 7.82 -6.30
CA THR A 147 12.62 8.06 -5.29
C THR A 147 13.19 6.75 -4.73
N MET A 148 12.37 5.70 -4.60
CA MET A 148 12.83 4.38 -4.16
C MET A 148 13.72 3.72 -5.21
N LEU A 149 13.31 3.74 -6.49
CA LEU A 149 14.13 3.25 -7.61
C LEU A 149 15.49 3.96 -7.65
N HIS A 150 15.49 5.29 -7.57
CA HIS A 150 16.72 6.08 -7.54
C HIS A 150 17.61 5.70 -6.35
N ARG A 151 17.04 5.55 -5.15
CA ARG A 151 17.81 5.15 -3.96
C ARG A 151 18.38 3.73 -4.07
N ILE A 152 17.70 2.81 -4.74
CA ILE A 152 18.23 1.48 -5.02
C ILE A 152 19.40 1.57 -6.02
N LEU A 153 19.28 2.36 -7.09
CA LEU A 153 20.35 2.53 -8.07
C LEU A 153 21.61 3.20 -7.49
N LEU A 154 21.45 4.04 -6.47
CA LEU A 154 22.55 4.65 -5.73
C LEU A 154 23.27 3.68 -4.78
N LEU A 155 22.75 2.47 -4.57
CA LEU A 155 23.49 1.47 -3.80
C LEU A 155 24.78 1.08 -4.54
N PRO A 156 25.88 0.85 -3.81
CA PRO A 156 27.12 0.37 -4.42
C PRO A 156 26.87 -0.90 -5.27
N PRO A 157 27.51 -1.05 -6.45
CA PRO A 157 27.28 -2.20 -7.32
C PRO A 157 27.47 -3.55 -6.62
N GLU A 158 28.46 -3.64 -5.72
CA GLU A 158 28.72 -4.83 -4.91
C GLU A 158 27.62 -5.13 -3.89
N VAL A 159 26.85 -4.12 -3.45
CA VAL A 159 25.67 -4.33 -2.60
C VAL A 159 24.51 -4.85 -3.44
N ARG A 160 24.25 -4.26 -4.61
CA ARG A 160 23.19 -4.71 -5.53
C ARG A 160 23.40 -6.14 -6.03
N ALA A 161 24.66 -6.54 -6.22
CA ALA A 161 25.01 -7.88 -6.68
C ALA A 161 24.92 -8.98 -5.61
N LYS A 162 24.65 -8.66 -4.34
CA LYS A 162 24.55 -9.65 -3.25
C LYS A 162 23.28 -10.50 -3.29
N TYR A 163 22.21 -9.97 -3.90
CA TYR A 163 20.86 -10.49 -3.72
C TYR A 163 20.33 -11.07 -5.04
N ASP A 164 19.70 -12.24 -4.98
CA ASP A 164 18.97 -12.79 -6.12
C ASP A 164 17.61 -12.08 -6.26
N LEU A 165 17.45 -11.32 -7.33
CA LEU A 165 16.22 -10.60 -7.65
C LEU A 165 15.43 -11.28 -8.78
N SER A 166 15.82 -12.48 -9.22
CA SER A 166 15.22 -13.12 -10.39
C SER A 166 13.74 -13.48 -10.22
N THR A 167 13.22 -13.44 -8.99
CA THR A 167 11.79 -13.68 -8.71
C THR A 167 10.93 -12.45 -8.98
N LEU A 168 11.50 -11.24 -8.91
CA LEU A 168 10.80 -10.01 -9.23
C LEU A 168 10.51 -9.95 -10.72
N ARG A 169 9.24 -10.05 -11.07
CA ARG A 169 8.79 -10.04 -12.47
C ARG A 169 7.80 -8.92 -12.80
N TRP A 170 7.37 -8.18 -11.78
CA TRP A 170 6.50 -7.02 -11.95
C TRP A 170 6.77 -5.98 -10.86
N ILE A 171 7.30 -4.84 -11.28
CA ILE A 171 7.54 -3.65 -10.47
C ILE A 171 6.72 -2.53 -11.09
N LEU A 172 5.65 -2.13 -10.43
CA LEU A 172 4.88 -0.97 -10.84
C LEU A 172 5.40 0.29 -10.15
N HIS A 173 5.52 1.40 -10.86
CA HIS A 173 5.87 2.67 -10.23
C HIS A 173 4.99 3.84 -10.68
N GLY A 174 4.81 4.80 -9.78
CA GLY A 174 4.01 6.00 -10.01
C GLY A 174 4.12 7.00 -8.87
N ALA A 175 3.05 7.73 -8.59
CA ALA A 175 2.94 8.79 -7.58
C ALA A 175 3.81 10.06 -7.80
N ALA A 176 4.82 10.00 -8.67
CA ALA A 176 5.60 11.15 -9.12
C ALA A 176 6.17 10.90 -10.52
N PRO A 177 6.54 11.94 -11.29
CA PRO A 177 7.30 11.77 -12.52
C PRO A 177 8.62 11.03 -12.27
N CYS A 178 8.89 9.98 -13.04
CA CYS A 178 10.15 9.25 -12.96
C CYS A 178 11.19 9.86 -13.91
N PRO A 179 12.38 10.25 -13.43
CA PRO A 179 13.47 10.66 -14.31
C PRO A 179 13.79 9.57 -15.33
N VAL A 180 14.04 9.97 -16.58
CA VAL A 180 14.28 9.04 -17.70
C VAL A 180 15.47 8.12 -17.43
N HIS A 181 16.56 8.64 -16.86
CA HIS A 181 17.76 7.86 -16.55
C HIS A 181 17.47 6.78 -15.50
N VAL A 182 16.76 7.11 -14.42
CA VAL A 182 16.35 6.15 -13.38
C VAL A 182 15.57 4.99 -13.98
N LYS A 183 14.61 5.28 -14.86
CA LYS A 183 13.80 4.24 -15.52
C LYS A 183 14.66 3.34 -16.42
N ARG A 184 15.53 3.94 -17.24
CA ARG A 184 16.41 3.19 -18.15
C ARG A 184 17.36 2.29 -17.38
N GLU A 185 18.07 2.83 -16.39
CA GLU A 185 19.03 2.07 -15.57
C GLU A 185 18.34 0.94 -14.80
N THR A 186 17.11 1.15 -14.31
CA THR A 186 16.33 0.09 -13.64
C THR A 186 15.97 -1.03 -14.61
N ILE A 187 15.53 -0.69 -15.83
CA ILE A 187 15.19 -1.69 -16.87
C ILE A 187 16.43 -2.42 -17.37
N GLU A 188 17.56 -1.74 -17.53
CA GLU A 188 18.84 -2.36 -17.92
C GLU A 188 19.32 -3.36 -16.87
N TRP A 189 19.09 -3.06 -15.59
CA TRP A 189 19.52 -3.92 -14.49
C TRP A 189 18.55 -5.08 -14.20
N LEU A 190 17.24 -4.81 -14.09
CA LEU A 190 16.23 -5.80 -13.68
C LEU A 190 15.51 -6.45 -14.87
N GLY A 191 15.71 -5.94 -16.08
CA GLY A 191 15.02 -6.38 -17.28
C GLY A 191 13.64 -5.73 -17.46
N PRO A 192 12.82 -6.26 -18.39
CA PRO A 192 11.54 -5.67 -18.80
C PRO A 192 10.41 -6.00 -17.81
N VAL A 193 10.66 -5.80 -16.51
CA VAL A 193 9.74 -6.07 -15.40
C VAL A 193 9.21 -4.78 -14.76
N VAL A 194 9.61 -3.62 -15.28
CA VAL A 194 9.28 -2.30 -14.74
C VAL A 194 8.14 -1.67 -15.55
N PHE A 195 7.06 -1.33 -14.86
CA PHE A 195 5.85 -0.73 -15.42
C PHE A 195 5.60 0.63 -14.78
N GLU A 196 5.11 1.59 -15.56
CA GLU A 196 4.73 2.91 -15.07
C GLU A 196 3.21 3.10 -15.19
N TYR A 197 2.61 3.77 -14.21
CA TYR A 197 1.24 4.26 -14.32
C TYR A 197 1.14 5.73 -13.91
N TYR A 198 0.09 6.37 -14.40
CA TYR A 198 -0.35 7.68 -13.95
C TYR A 198 -1.71 7.55 -13.28
N GLY A 199 -1.85 8.12 -12.08
CA GLY A 199 -3.10 8.12 -11.33
C GLY A 199 -2.97 8.95 -10.05
N ALA A 200 -4.12 9.39 -9.54
CA ALA A 200 -4.22 10.16 -8.29
C ALA A 200 -5.21 9.51 -7.32
N THR A 201 -5.28 10.00 -6.08
CA THR A 201 -6.22 9.43 -5.09
C THR A 201 -7.66 9.68 -5.50
N GLU A 202 -7.90 10.78 -6.22
CA GLU A 202 -9.17 11.27 -6.71
C GLU A 202 -9.75 10.38 -7.82
N GLY A 203 -8.91 9.81 -8.69
CA GLY A 203 -9.31 8.97 -9.83
C GLY A 203 -8.25 8.95 -10.93
#